data_AF-A0A9W4JTR4-F1
#
_entry.id   AF-A0A9W4JTR4-F1
#
_cell.length_a   1.000
_cell.length_b   1.000
_cell.length_c   1.000
_cell.angle_alpha   90.00
_cell.angle_beta   90.00
_cell.angle_gamma   90.00
#
_symmetry.space_group_name_H-M   'P 1'
#
loop_
_entity.id
_entity.type
_entity.pdbx_description
1 polymer ?
#
loop_
_entity_poly.entity_id
_entity_poly.type
_entity_poly.pdbx_seq_one_letter_code
_entity_poly.pdbx_strand_id
1 'polypeptide(L)'
;MVVRISCPDLKLAGDVVLKLFDRRFATQLREDDKVRPWTPEIERAYHQFVIDGGASHFIADLNNDDDIAQQSETWNSSQDEAYLYDTVSDLYQTEIEVYDALENMQGDDVPRLLAYVTIPGVKLTKTEPERRYIEVSGILLQYVEGFPLTDLADHTPREVWQSTCEKAIRILHRMSDHGILNEDVKTRSFIVRKDGSAEDGYKVFMIDFAVCNFRKDYADDVEWNEEKAIQDEEGAVGLFMQVRLKGGFVFRPSDRYKKSAQCVE
;
A
#
# COMPACT_ATOMS: atom_id res chain seq x y z
N MET A 1 4.39 -5.63 -10.72
CA MET A 1 4.96 -6.38 -11.86
C MET A 1 6.44 -6.07 -11.97
N VAL A 2 7.32 -7.06 -12.16
CA VAL A 2 8.74 -6.78 -12.45
C VAL A 2 8.91 -6.50 -13.94
N VAL A 3 9.55 -5.38 -14.28
CA VAL A 3 9.85 -5.00 -15.66
C VAL A 3 11.34 -4.66 -15.78
N ARG A 4 11.92 -4.94 -16.94
CA ARG A 4 13.30 -4.54 -17.25
C ARG A 4 13.30 -3.24 -18.02
N ILE A 5 13.89 -2.19 -17.43
CA ILE A 5 14.03 -0.90 -18.09
C ILE A 5 15.44 -0.76 -18.66
N SER A 6 15.52 -0.16 -19.85
CA SER A 6 16.76 0.32 -20.44
C SER A 6 16.49 1.74 -20.96
N CYS A 7 16.77 2.74 -20.12
CA CYS A 7 16.66 4.14 -20.45
C CYS A 7 17.99 4.85 -20.15
N PRO A 8 18.92 4.87 -21.13
CA PRO A 8 20.24 5.47 -20.96
C PRO A 8 20.19 6.94 -20.53
N ASP A 9 19.24 7.71 -21.07
CA ASP A 9 19.09 9.14 -20.80
C ASP A 9 18.76 9.44 -19.33
N LEU A 10 18.00 8.54 -18.68
CA LEU A 10 17.65 8.63 -17.27
C LEU A 10 18.63 7.86 -16.36
N LYS A 11 19.66 7.23 -16.94
CA LYS A 11 20.56 6.29 -16.24
C LYS A 11 19.81 5.19 -15.48
N LEU A 12 18.62 4.83 -15.95
CA LEU A 12 17.80 3.77 -15.39
C LEU A 12 18.02 2.51 -16.25
N ALA A 13 18.71 1.53 -15.69
CA ALA A 13 18.91 0.23 -16.32
C ALA A 13 18.79 -0.87 -15.28
N GLY A 14 18.04 -1.93 -15.60
CA GLY A 14 17.85 -3.08 -14.75
C GLY A 14 16.39 -3.42 -14.47
N ASP A 15 16.20 -4.33 -13.53
CA ASP A 15 14.89 -4.78 -13.11
C ASP A 15 14.30 -3.82 -12.07
N VAL A 16 13.05 -3.44 -12.27
CA VAL A 16 12.28 -2.54 -11.40
C VAL A 16 10.88 -3.10 -11.21
N VAL A 17 10.18 -2.65 -10.18
CA VAL A 17 8.77 -2.99 -9.97
C VAL A 17 7.91 -1.85 -10.52
N LEU A 18 7.08 -2.16 -11.51
CA LEU A 18 5.95 -1.31 -11.91
C LEU A 18 4.73 -1.71 -11.08
N LYS A 19 4.25 -0.78 -10.24
CA LYS A 19 2.97 -0.88 -9.50
C LYS A 19 1.99 0.08 -10.18
N LEU A 20 0.87 -0.45 -10.66
CA LEU A 20 -0.19 0.30 -11.32
C LEU A 20 -1.44 0.25 -10.46
N PHE A 21 -2.10 1.38 -10.32
CA PHE A 21 -3.36 1.53 -9.58
C PHE A 21 -4.50 1.56 -10.61
N ASP A 22 -4.78 0.39 -11.17
CA ASP A 22 -5.72 0.21 -12.27
C ASP A 22 -7.01 -0.43 -11.77
N ARG A 23 -8.11 0.34 -11.73
CA ARG A 23 -9.44 -0.14 -11.29
C ARG A 23 -9.92 -1.39 -12.02
N ARG A 24 -9.46 -1.62 -13.27
CA ARG A 24 -9.88 -2.78 -14.07
C ARG A 24 -9.31 -4.09 -13.53
N PHE A 25 -8.18 -4.01 -12.82
CA PHE A 25 -7.47 -5.15 -12.24
C PHE A 25 -7.52 -5.16 -10.70
N ALA A 26 -8.33 -4.31 -10.07
CA ALA A 26 -8.54 -4.27 -8.62
C ALA A 26 -9.42 -5.45 -8.15
N THR A 27 -8.95 -6.68 -8.34
CA THR A 27 -9.76 -7.89 -8.12
C THR A 27 -10.18 -8.07 -6.66
N GLN A 28 -9.28 -7.82 -5.71
CA GLN A 28 -9.59 -7.91 -4.28
C GLN A 28 -10.65 -6.89 -3.87
N LEU A 29 -10.48 -5.63 -4.30
CA LEU A 29 -11.45 -4.56 -4.02
C LEU A 29 -12.84 -4.90 -4.59
N ARG A 30 -12.89 -5.44 -5.82
CA ARG A 30 -14.15 -5.90 -6.42
C ARG A 30 -14.81 -7.02 -5.64
N GLU A 31 -14.03 -7.95 -5.09
CA GLU A 31 -14.54 -9.05 -4.29
C GLU A 31 -15.09 -8.56 -2.94
N ASP A 32 -14.36 -7.69 -2.26
CA ASP A 32 -14.73 -7.14 -0.96
C ASP A 32 -15.97 -6.25 -1.04
N ASP A 33 -16.03 -5.38 -2.05
CA ASP A 33 -17.15 -4.46 -2.27
C ASP A 33 -18.28 -5.05 -3.12
N LYS A 34 -18.17 -6.32 -3.51
CA LYS A 34 -19.13 -7.05 -4.35
C LYS A 34 -19.43 -6.34 -5.69
N VAL A 35 -18.45 -5.62 -6.21
CA VAL A 35 -18.53 -4.96 -7.52
C VAL A 35 -18.44 -6.00 -8.62
N ARG A 36 -19.22 -5.78 -9.69
CA ARG A 36 -19.26 -6.66 -10.86
C ARG A 36 -17.85 -6.86 -11.46
N PRO A 37 -17.54 -8.07 -11.98
CA PRO A 37 -16.31 -8.28 -12.73
C PRO A 37 -16.23 -7.33 -13.91
N TRP A 38 -15.02 -6.80 -14.16
CA TRP A 38 -14.79 -5.90 -15.28
C TRP A 38 -15.07 -6.60 -16.61
N THR A 39 -15.70 -5.88 -17.55
CA THR A 39 -15.88 -6.32 -18.94
C THR A 39 -15.62 -5.18 -19.92
N PRO A 40 -15.30 -5.49 -21.19
CA PRO A 40 -15.18 -4.46 -22.22
C PRO A 40 -16.45 -3.61 -22.40
N GLU A 41 -17.63 -4.17 -22.13
CA GLU A 41 -18.92 -3.46 -22.18
C GLU A 41 -19.03 -2.43 -21.06
N ILE A 42 -18.65 -2.81 -19.84
CA ILE A 42 -18.59 -1.92 -18.68
C ILE A 42 -17.58 -0.78 -18.94
N GLU A 43 -16.42 -1.11 -19.50
CA GLU A 43 -15.40 -0.09 -19.83
C GLU A 43 -15.93 0.96 -20.82
N ARG A 44 -16.66 0.52 -21.85
CA ARG A 44 -17.27 1.46 -22.82
C ARG A 44 -18.36 2.32 -22.17
N ALA A 45 -19.19 1.73 -21.31
CA ALA A 45 -20.21 2.46 -20.57
C ALA A 45 -19.60 3.48 -19.60
N TYR A 46 -18.51 3.13 -18.93
CA TYR A 46 -17.77 4.02 -18.05
C TYR A 46 -17.10 5.16 -18.83
N HIS A 47 -16.46 4.87 -19.97
CA HIS A 47 -15.91 5.93 -20.83
C HIS A 47 -16.97 6.94 -21.26
N GLN A 48 -18.16 6.47 -21.66
CA GLN A 48 -19.26 7.37 -22.01
C GLN A 48 -19.72 8.18 -20.80
N PHE A 49 -19.83 7.56 -19.63
CA PHE A 49 -20.16 8.22 -18.36
C PHE A 49 -19.16 9.31 -17.97
N VAL A 50 -17.85 9.10 -18.22
CA VAL A 50 -16.81 10.12 -18.05
C VAL A 50 -16.98 11.27 -19.04
N ILE A 51 -17.18 10.97 -20.33
CA ILE A 51 -17.39 11.97 -21.40
C ILE A 51 -18.62 12.86 -21.13
N ASP A 52 -19.62 12.31 -20.46
CA ASP A 52 -20.86 13.01 -20.11
C ASP A 52 -20.75 13.78 -18.79
N GLY A 53 -19.57 13.77 -18.13
CA GLY A 53 -19.33 14.44 -16.85
C GLY A 53 -19.89 13.71 -15.62
N GLY A 54 -20.44 12.51 -15.82
CA GLY A 54 -21.05 11.71 -14.77
C GLY A 54 -20.05 11.27 -13.70
N ALA A 55 -18.85 10.86 -14.10
CA ALA A 55 -17.81 10.46 -13.14
C ALA A 55 -17.42 11.60 -12.20
N SER A 56 -17.22 12.80 -12.73
CA SER A 56 -16.87 13.96 -11.91
C SER A 56 -17.97 14.37 -10.94
N HIS A 57 -19.23 14.31 -11.37
CA HIS A 57 -20.37 14.64 -10.50
C HIS A 57 -20.51 13.59 -9.39
N PHE A 58 -20.52 12.32 -9.77
CA PHE A 58 -20.69 11.22 -8.83
C PHE A 58 -19.60 11.16 -7.76
N ILE A 59 -18.33 11.32 -8.15
CA ILE A 59 -17.20 11.34 -7.20
C ILE A 59 -17.27 12.58 -6.30
N ALA A 60 -17.66 13.73 -6.84
CA ALA A 60 -17.86 14.92 -6.02
C ALA A 60 -18.98 14.69 -4.98
N ASP A 61 -20.08 14.04 -5.36
CA ASP A 61 -21.15 13.72 -4.43
C ASP A 61 -20.66 12.72 -3.36
N LEU A 62 -19.97 11.65 -3.78
CA LEU A 62 -19.41 10.62 -2.89
C LEU A 62 -18.52 11.23 -1.79
N ASN A 63 -17.65 12.17 -2.16
CA ASN A 63 -16.70 12.80 -1.23
C ASN A 63 -17.33 13.87 -0.32
N ASN A 64 -18.58 14.25 -0.55
CA ASN A 64 -19.29 15.24 0.27
C ASN A 64 -20.43 14.62 1.10
N ASP A 65 -20.85 13.38 0.82
CA ASP A 65 -22.00 12.74 1.44
C ASP A 65 -21.75 11.23 1.68
N ASP A 66 -21.43 10.90 2.93
CA ASP A 66 -21.17 9.54 3.39
C ASP A 66 -22.38 8.59 3.19
N ASP A 67 -23.60 9.12 3.03
CA ASP A 67 -24.80 8.31 2.78
C ASP A 67 -24.85 7.78 1.34
N ILE A 68 -24.06 8.33 0.42
CA ILE A 68 -23.97 7.84 -0.96
C ILE A 68 -23.19 6.53 -1.03
N ALA A 69 -22.10 6.42 -0.26
CA ALA A 69 -21.33 5.18 -0.15
C ALA A 69 -22.19 4.02 0.39
N GLN A 70 -23.14 4.32 1.27
CA GLN A 70 -24.08 3.34 1.84
C GLN A 70 -25.13 2.85 0.83
N GLN A 71 -25.28 3.50 -0.32
CA GLN A 71 -26.22 3.15 -1.39
C GLN A 71 -25.60 2.31 -2.50
N SER A 72 -24.42 1.70 -2.25
CA SER A 72 -23.64 0.93 -3.24
C SER A 72 -24.46 -0.13 -3.99
N GLU A 73 -25.45 -0.76 -3.34
CA GLU A 73 -26.33 -1.75 -3.98
C GLU A 73 -27.21 -1.19 -5.12
N THR A 74 -27.39 0.13 -5.20
CA THR A 74 -28.22 0.79 -6.22
C THR A 74 -27.44 1.30 -7.43
N TRP A 75 -26.10 1.23 -7.38
CA TRP A 75 -25.25 1.81 -8.38
C TRP A 75 -25.31 1.08 -9.72
N ASN A 76 -25.28 1.86 -10.80
CA ASN A 76 -25.06 1.30 -12.12
C ASN A 76 -23.57 0.98 -12.33
N SER A 77 -23.25 0.21 -13.38
CA SER A 77 -21.87 -0.27 -13.59
C SER A 77 -20.86 0.87 -13.78
N SER A 78 -21.28 2.02 -14.30
CA SER A 78 -20.38 3.16 -14.46
C SER A 78 -20.13 3.90 -13.14
N GLN A 79 -21.09 3.90 -12.21
CA GLN A 79 -20.91 4.40 -10.85
C GLN A 79 -19.97 3.49 -10.05
N ASP A 80 -20.13 2.16 -10.16
CA ASP A 80 -19.20 1.20 -9.58
C ASP A 80 -17.75 1.46 -10.03
N GLU A 81 -17.54 1.65 -11.34
CA GLU A 81 -16.20 1.93 -11.88
C GLU A 81 -15.67 3.30 -11.46
N ALA A 82 -16.55 4.29 -11.24
CA ALA A 82 -16.16 5.60 -10.72
C ALA A 82 -15.73 5.52 -9.25
N TYR A 83 -16.46 4.77 -8.43
CA TYR A 83 -16.08 4.46 -7.05
C TYR A 83 -14.73 3.74 -7.01
N LEU A 84 -14.57 2.65 -7.77
CA LEU A 84 -13.30 1.93 -7.83
C LEU A 84 -12.15 2.83 -8.31
N TYR A 85 -12.39 3.74 -9.27
CA TYR A 85 -11.39 4.73 -9.69
C TYR A 85 -10.95 5.61 -8.51
N ASP A 86 -11.92 6.15 -7.76
CA ASP A 86 -11.66 7.06 -6.65
C ASP A 86 -10.86 6.34 -5.55
N THR A 87 -11.32 5.15 -5.15
CA THR A 87 -10.64 4.33 -4.16
C THR A 87 -9.21 3.97 -4.57
N VAL A 88 -8.96 3.52 -5.82
CA VAL A 88 -7.58 3.21 -6.25
C VAL A 88 -6.72 4.48 -6.39
N SER A 89 -7.33 5.64 -6.61
CA SER A 89 -6.63 6.93 -6.65
C SER A 89 -6.18 7.36 -5.26
N ASP A 90 -7.01 7.13 -4.24
CA ASP A 90 -6.63 7.36 -2.84
C ASP A 90 -5.50 6.42 -2.41
N LEU A 91 -5.61 5.12 -2.75
CA LEU A 91 -4.54 4.14 -2.51
C LEU A 91 -3.21 4.56 -3.17
N TYR A 92 -3.27 5.11 -4.38
CA TYR A 92 -2.09 5.66 -5.06
C TYR A 92 -1.53 6.87 -4.31
N GLN A 93 -2.39 7.81 -3.92
CA GLN A 93 -2.00 9.05 -3.26
C GLN A 93 -1.36 8.78 -1.89
N THR A 94 -1.94 7.87 -1.11
CA THR A 94 -1.38 7.42 0.17
C THR A 94 -0.01 6.77 -0.02
N GLU A 95 0.12 5.84 -0.98
CA GLU A 95 1.40 5.17 -1.23
C GLU A 95 2.52 6.16 -1.58
N ILE A 96 2.27 7.14 -2.46
CA ILE A 96 3.29 8.12 -2.84
C ILE A 96 3.64 9.06 -1.68
N GLU A 97 2.65 9.44 -0.87
CA GLU A 97 2.90 10.29 0.29
C GLU A 97 3.74 9.57 1.35
N VAL A 98 3.54 8.26 1.54
CA VAL A 98 4.43 7.44 2.38
C VAL A 98 5.85 7.43 1.83
N TYR A 99 6.05 7.25 0.52
CA TYR A 99 7.40 7.30 -0.06
C TYR A 99 8.07 8.67 0.14
N ASP A 100 7.32 9.76 -0.02
CA ASP A 100 7.82 11.12 0.19
C ASP A 100 8.19 11.35 1.67
N ALA A 101 7.36 10.90 2.62
CA ALA A 101 7.63 10.98 4.05
C ALA A 101 8.83 10.12 4.49
N LEU A 102 9.12 9.04 3.77
CA LEU A 102 10.18 8.08 4.07
C LEU A 102 11.44 8.25 3.19
N GLU A 103 11.69 9.45 2.64
CA GLU A 103 12.83 9.72 1.75
C GLU A 103 14.17 9.21 2.32
N ASN A 104 14.40 9.39 3.63
CA ASN A 104 15.62 8.97 4.33
C ASN A 104 15.73 7.44 4.57
N MET A 105 14.66 6.68 4.33
CA MET A 105 14.60 5.22 4.46
C MET A 105 14.70 4.50 3.11
N GLN A 106 14.52 5.24 2.01
CA GLN A 106 14.52 4.68 0.67
C GLN A 106 15.88 4.08 0.26
N GLY A 107 15.84 2.82 -0.17
CA GLY A 107 16.99 2.01 -0.56
C GLY A 107 17.69 1.27 0.58
N ASP A 108 17.21 1.43 1.82
CA ASP A 108 17.72 0.70 2.98
C ASP A 108 16.64 -0.13 3.68
N ASP A 109 15.57 0.53 4.15
CA ASP A 109 14.45 -0.13 4.86
C ASP A 109 13.18 -0.23 4.00
N VAL A 110 13.04 0.63 2.99
CA VAL A 110 11.96 0.58 1.99
C VAL A 110 12.55 0.72 0.58
N PRO A 111 11.92 0.22 -0.49
CA PRO A 111 12.42 0.43 -1.85
C PRO A 111 12.58 1.91 -2.21
N ARG A 112 13.43 2.21 -3.18
CA ARG A 112 13.46 3.56 -3.79
C ARG A 112 12.26 3.76 -4.71
N LEU A 113 11.57 4.89 -4.57
CA LEU A 113 10.68 5.43 -5.59
C LEU A 113 11.54 6.05 -6.70
N LEU A 114 11.50 5.46 -7.89
CA LEU A 114 12.33 5.84 -9.03
C LEU A 114 11.64 6.85 -9.94
N ALA A 115 10.33 6.70 -10.14
CA ALA A 115 9.52 7.60 -10.95
C ALA A 115 8.01 7.38 -10.71
N TYR A 116 7.23 8.42 -10.99
CA TYR A 116 5.79 8.33 -11.22
C TYR A 116 5.51 7.91 -12.67
N VAL A 117 4.44 7.15 -12.88
CA VAL A 117 4.03 6.63 -14.18
C VAL A 117 2.57 7.00 -14.41
N THR A 118 2.28 7.48 -15.61
CA THR A 118 0.90 7.65 -16.10
C THR A 118 0.77 6.83 -17.38
N ILE A 119 -0.14 5.86 -17.37
CA ILE A 119 -0.55 5.19 -18.61
C ILE A 119 -1.73 5.97 -19.17
N PRO A 120 -1.57 6.60 -20.35
CA PRO A 120 -2.63 7.41 -20.93
C PRO A 120 -3.83 6.53 -21.27
N GLY A 121 -5.03 7.02 -20.96
CA GLY A 121 -6.28 6.44 -21.43
C GLY A 121 -6.45 6.57 -22.95
N VAL A 122 -7.51 5.98 -23.50
CA VAL A 122 -7.87 6.17 -24.92
C VAL A 122 -8.07 7.66 -25.18
N LYS A 123 -7.52 8.19 -26.29
CA LYS A 123 -7.65 9.62 -26.64
C LYS A 123 -9.13 10.04 -26.69
N LEU A 124 -9.59 10.73 -25.65
CA LEU A 124 -10.88 11.40 -25.65
C LEU A 124 -10.78 12.68 -26.50
N THR A 125 -11.80 12.91 -27.32
CA THR A 125 -11.94 14.11 -28.16
C THR A 125 -12.31 15.37 -27.37
N LYS A 126 -12.54 15.25 -26.05
CA LYS A 126 -12.87 16.34 -25.12
C LYS A 126 -11.71 16.69 -24.17
N THR A 127 -11.93 17.77 -23.40
CA THR A 127 -10.99 18.54 -22.57
C THR A 127 -10.23 17.74 -21.49
N GLU A 128 -9.08 18.26 -21.06
CA GLU A 128 -8.16 17.67 -20.07
C GLU A 128 -8.79 17.18 -18.72
N PRO A 129 -9.82 17.82 -18.11
CA PRO A 129 -10.31 17.41 -16.78
C PRO A 129 -10.98 16.04 -16.75
N GLU A 130 -11.55 15.61 -17.88
CA GLU A 130 -12.26 14.33 -18.01
C GLU A 130 -11.27 13.17 -18.18
N ARG A 131 -10.06 13.45 -18.68
CA ARG A 131 -9.05 12.42 -18.98
C ARG A 131 -8.51 11.76 -17.72
N ARG A 132 -8.43 12.47 -16.60
CA ARG A 132 -7.88 11.91 -15.35
C ARG A 132 -8.61 10.64 -14.92
N TYR A 133 -9.93 10.56 -15.15
CA TYR A 133 -10.78 9.42 -14.78
C TYR A 133 -10.55 8.15 -15.62
N ILE A 134 -9.79 8.24 -16.70
CA ILE A 134 -9.44 7.11 -17.56
C ILE A 134 -7.94 6.85 -17.64
N GLU A 135 -7.13 7.70 -17.01
CA GLU A 135 -5.69 7.50 -16.89
C GLU A 135 -5.41 6.54 -15.74
N VAL A 136 -4.34 5.76 -15.90
CA VAL A 136 -3.90 4.83 -14.86
C VAL A 136 -2.61 5.37 -14.25
N SER A 137 -2.70 5.71 -12.97
CA SER A 137 -1.56 6.12 -12.15
C SER A 137 -0.72 4.92 -11.73
N GLY A 138 0.57 5.15 -11.54
CA GLY A 138 1.49 4.12 -11.12
C GLY A 138 2.83 4.68 -10.67
N ILE A 139 3.67 3.78 -10.17
CA ILE A 139 5.02 4.09 -9.69
C ILE A 139 6.01 3.02 -10.14
N LEU A 140 7.25 3.46 -10.38
CA LEU A 140 8.41 2.60 -10.54
C LEU A 140 9.18 2.55 -9.24
N LEU A 141 9.37 1.35 -8.72
CA LEU A 141 10.09 1.09 -7.48
C LEU A 141 11.35 0.27 -7.76
N GLN A 142 12.36 0.45 -6.91
CA GLN A 142 13.50 -0.46 -6.84
C GLN A 142 13.00 -1.91 -6.69
N TYR A 143 13.49 -2.80 -7.55
CA TYR A 143 13.30 -4.22 -7.35
C TYR A 143 14.21 -4.72 -6.22
N VAL A 144 13.61 -5.37 -5.23
CA VAL A 144 14.33 -6.05 -4.14
C VAL A 144 14.24 -7.55 -4.39
N GLU A 145 15.35 -8.14 -4.83
CA GLU A 145 15.44 -9.59 -5.03
C GLU A 145 15.52 -10.29 -3.67
N GLY A 146 14.48 -11.03 -3.30
CA GLY A 146 14.37 -11.69 -2.01
C GLY A 146 13.11 -12.54 -1.91
N PHE A 147 12.77 -12.95 -0.69
CA PHE A 147 11.58 -13.75 -0.38
C PHE A 147 10.76 -13.09 0.74
N PRO A 148 9.45 -13.34 0.84
CA PRO A 148 8.62 -12.76 1.88
C PRO A 148 9.06 -13.19 3.29
N LEU A 149 8.95 -12.32 4.29
CA LEU A 149 9.25 -12.68 5.69
C LEU A 149 8.40 -13.86 6.19
N THR A 150 7.18 -14.03 5.67
CA THR A 150 6.31 -15.20 5.94
C THR A 150 7.01 -16.54 5.68
N ASP A 151 7.95 -16.58 4.73
CA ASP A 151 8.63 -17.79 4.24
C ASP A 151 10.06 -17.92 4.80
N LEU A 152 10.38 -17.17 5.86
CA LEU A 152 11.73 -17.09 6.43
C LEU A 152 12.34 -18.46 6.75
N ALA A 153 11.55 -19.35 7.35
CA ALA A 153 12.02 -20.68 7.76
C ALA A 153 12.41 -21.58 6.58
N ASP A 154 11.86 -21.32 5.40
CA ASP A 154 12.11 -22.14 4.20
C ASP A 154 13.39 -21.71 3.48
N HIS A 155 13.91 -20.52 3.78
CA HIS A 155 15.00 -19.88 3.03
C HIS A 155 16.24 -19.58 3.88
N THR A 156 16.13 -19.52 5.21
CA THR A 156 17.23 -19.12 6.08
C THR A 156 17.47 -20.09 7.24
N PRO A 157 18.72 -20.19 7.72
CA PRO A 157 19.02 -20.97 8.91
C PRO A 157 18.35 -20.35 10.15
N ARG A 158 18.07 -21.16 11.18
CA ARG A 158 17.26 -20.76 12.34
C ARG A 158 17.91 -19.65 13.16
N GLU A 159 19.24 -19.59 13.15
CA GLU A 159 20.05 -18.67 13.93
C GLU A 159 19.82 -17.20 13.56
N VAL A 160 19.35 -16.92 12.34
CA VAL A 160 19.08 -15.54 11.87
C VAL A 160 17.61 -15.14 11.99
N TRP A 161 16.73 -16.04 12.42
CA TRP A 161 15.28 -15.75 12.43
C TRP A 161 14.94 -14.62 13.41
N GLN A 162 15.56 -14.64 14.59
CA GLN A 162 15.33 -13.60 15.61
C GLN A 162 15.70 -12.21 15.09
N SER A 163 16.94 -12.04 14.60
CA SER A 163 17.43 -10.75 14.12
C SER A 163 16.66 -10.25 12.89
N THR A 164 16.21 -11.16 12.01
CA THR A 164 15.44 -10.79 10.83
C THR A 164 14.05 -10.27 11.19
N CYS A 165 13.33 -10.94 12.09
CA CYS A 165 12.04 -10.45 12.60
C CYS A 165 12.17 -9.12 13.35
N GLU A 166 13.22 -8.96 14.16
CA GLU A 166 13.50 -7.71 14.87
C GLU A 166 13.80 -6.54 13.92
N LYS A 167 14.47 -6.80 12.79
CA LYS A 167 14.65 -5.78 11.73
C LYS A 167 13.33 -5.33 11.13
N ALA A 168 12.40 -6.26 10.85
CA ALA A 168 11.08 -5.90 10.34
C ALA A 168 10.31 -5.01 11.34
N ILE A 169 10.32 -5.37 12.62
CA ILE A 169 9.72 -4.56 13.69
C ILE A 169 10.37 -3.17 13.80
N ARG A 170 11.70 -3.10 13.67
CA ARG A 170 12.41 -1.81 13.67
C ARG A 170 11.99 -0.91 12.51
N ILE A 171 11.68 -1.46 11.34
CA ILE A 171 11.17 -0.67 10.20
C ILE A 171 9.83 -0.04 10.57
N LEU A 172 8.92 -0.80 11.19
CA LEU A 172 7.64 -0.27 11.70
C LEU A 172 7.84 0.85 12.73
N HIS A 173 8.82 0.70 13.63
CA HIS A 173 9.18 1.76 14.58
C HIS A 173 9.62 3.02 13.86
N ARG A 174 10.50 2.89 12.86
CA ARG A 174 10.97 4.03 12.09
C ARG A 174 9.83 4.68 11.29
N MET A 175 8.91 3.92 10.72
CA MET A 175 7.73 4.48 10.06
C MET A 175 6.83 5.25 11.04
N SER A 176 6.62 4.69 12.22
CA SER A 176 5.90 5.36 13.32
C SER A 176 6.57 6.67 13.73
N ASP A 177 7.91 6.70 13.78
CA ASP A 177 8.68 7.93 14.07
C ASP A 177 8.51 9.00 12.98
N HIS A 178 8.08 8.63 11.76
CA HIS A 178 7.69 9.56 10.67
C HIS A 178 6.18 9.89 10.70
N GLY A 179 5.46 9.48 11.75
CA GLY A 179 4.03 9.73 11.89
C GLY A 179 3.17 8.91 10.95
N ILE A 180 3.59 7.69 10.62
CA ILE A 180 2.84 6.78 9.72
C ILE A 180 2.26 5.61 10.52
N LEU A 181 1.02 5.26 10.20
CA LEU A 181 0.31 4.08 10.67
C LEU A 181 -0.11 3.26 9.47
N ASN A 182 0.36 2.02 9.35
CA ASN A 182 -0.05 1.11 8.29
C ASN A 182 -1.15 0.17 8.78
N GLU A 183 -2.30 0.22 8.11
CA GLU A 183 -3.48 -0.57 8.50
C GLU A 183 -3.47 -1.99 7.91
N ASP A 184 -2.57 -2.28 6.97
CA ASP A 184 -2.46 -3.57 6.27
C ASP A 184 -1.11 -4.26 6.49
N VAL A 185 -0.52 -4.12 7.68
CA VAL A 185 0.74 -4.77 8.02
C VAL A 185 0.58 -6.30 7.98
N LYS A 186 1.28 -6.93 7.04
CA LYS A 186 1.33 -8.37 6.89
C LYS A 186 2.76 -8.82 6.73
N THR A 187 3.09 -10.03 7.18
CA THR A 187 4.46 -10.56 7.04
C THR A 187 4.90 -10.73 5.59
N ARG A 188 3.96 -10.82 4.64
CA ARG A 188 4.28 -10.82 3.20
C ARG A 188 4.68 -9.45 2.65
N SER A 189 4.35 -8.38 3.38
CA SER A 189 4.71 -6.99 3.06
C SER A 189 6.16 -6.67 3.42
N PHE A 190 6.94 -7.67 3.81
CA PHE A 190 8.38 -7.55 4.05
C PHE A 190 9.15 -8.50 3.15
N ILE A 191 10.13 -7.98 2.42
CA ILE A 191 11.05 -8.76 1.60
C ILE A 191 12.37 -8.92 2.35
N VAL A 192 12.77 -10.17 2.58
CA VAL A 192 14.07 -10.53 3.13
C VAL A 192 15.03 -10.80 1.96
N ARG A 193 16.12 -10.06 1.93
CA ARG A 193 17.17 -10.15 0.90
C ARG A 193 18.46 -10.63 1.54
N LYS A 194 19.15 -11.57 0.87
CA LYS A 194 20.53 -11.92 1.24
C LYS A 194 21.47 -10.76 0.93
N ASP A 195 22.23 -10.32 1.91
CA ASP A 195 23.13 -9.19 1.81
C ASP A 195 24.43 -9.48 2.57
N GLY A 196 25.52 -9.72 1.84
CA GLY A 196 26.82 -10.04 2.44
C GLY A 196 27.45 -8.90 3.24
N SER A 197 26.89 -7.68 3.17
CA SER A 197 27.31 -6.54 3.99
C SER A 197 26.58 -6.47 5.35
N ALA A 198 25.47 -7.19 5.53
CA ALA A 198 24.75 -7.26 6.79
C ALA A 198 25.41 -8.25 7.76
N GLU A 199 25.38 -7.94 9.06
CA GLU A 199 26.03 -8.74 10.11
C GLU A 199 25.58 -10.21 10.13
N ASP A 200 24.28 -10.46 9.96
CA ASP A 200 23.66 -11.78 9.89
C ASP A 200 23.45 -12.27 8.43
N GLY A 201 23.93 -11.51 7.45
CA GLY A 201 23.82 -11.83 6.03
C GLY A 201 22.47 -11.51 5.39
N TYR A 202 21.55 -10.83 6.09
CA TYR A 202 20.22 -10.49 5.54
C TYR A 202 19.82 -9.03 5.80
N LYS A 203 19.15 -8.41 4.82
CA LYS A 203 18.42 -7.15 4.96
C LYS A 203 16.91 -7.40 4.81
N VAL A 204 16.12 -6.52 5.40
CA VAL A 204 14.66 -6.55 5.31
C VAL A 204 14.21 -5.24 4.69
N PHE A 205 13.28 -5.31 3.74
CA PHE A 205 12.63 -4.17 3.14
C PHE A 205 11.14 -4.28 3.38
N MET A 206 10.49 -3.23 3.86
CA MET A 206 9.02 -3.16 3.87
C MET A 206 8.53 -2.63 2.52
N ILE A 207 7.42 -3.17 2.06
CA ILE A 207 6.69 -2.78 0.86
C ILE A 207 5.21 -2.63 1.21
N ASP A 208 4.44 -2.10 0.26
CA ASP A 208 2.98 -1.99 0.34
C ASP A 208 2.50 -1.00 1.39
N PHE A 209 2.25 0.23 0.92
CA PHE A 209 1.98 1.41 1.75
C PHE A 209 0.65 2.08 1.38
N ALA A 210 -0.19 1.41 0.59
CA ALA A 210 -1.39 1.99 0.01
C ALA A 210 -2.49 2.23 1.06
N VAL A 211 -2.46 1.47 2.17
CA VAL A 211 -3.41 1.58 3.28
C VAL A 211 -2.65 2.07 4.51
N CYS A 212 -2.43 3.37 4.57
CA CYS A 212 -1.74 4.05 5.65
C CYS A 212 -2.47 5.34 6.01
N ASN A 213 -2.44 5.70 7.30
CA ASN A 213 -2.86 7.01 7.80
C ASN A 213 -1.65 7.79 8.30
N PHE A 214 -1.78 9.12 8.34
CA PHE A 214 -0.73 10.00 8.82
C PHE A 214 -1.14 10.64 10.14
N ARG A 215 -0.17 10.84 11.04
CA ARG A 215 -0.39 11.49 12.34
C ARG A 215 -1.13 12.82 12.20
N LYS A 216 -0.85 13.58 11.14
CA LYS A 216 -1.46 14.89 10.87
C LYS A 216 -2.99 14.83 10.65
N ASP A 217 -3.54 13.66 10.35
CA ASP A 217 -4.97 13.46 10.07
C ASP A 217 -5.79 13.24 11.35
N TYR A 218 -5.12 13.04 12.49
CA TYR A 218 -5.74 12.83 13.80
C TYR A 218 -5.79 14.10 14.64
N ALA A 219 -6.88 14.27 15.39
CA ALA A 219 -7.15 15.50 16.14
C ALA A 219 -6.10 15.76 17.23
N ASP A 220 -5.66 14.70 17.93
CA ASP A 220 -4.71 14.79 19.03
C ASP A 220 -3.87 13.51 19.21
N ASP A 221 -2.95 13.54 20.18
CA ASP A 221 -2.08 12.41 20.49
C ASP A 221 -2.83 11.26 21.14
N VAL A 222 -3.99 11.48 21.75
CA VAL A 222 -4.77 10.42 22.38
C VAL A 222 -5.35 9.55 21.29
N GLU A 223 -6.07 10.14 20.34
CA GLU A 223 -6.68 9.45 19.20
C GLU A 223 -5.62 8.69 18.38
N TRP A 224 -4.50 9.35 18.05
CA TRP A 224 -3.38 8.70 17.36
C TRP A 224 -2.85 7.49 18.13
N ASN A 225 -2.57 7.63 19.42
CA ASN A 225 -2.01 6.54 20.22
C ASN A 225 -3.02 5.40 20.42
N GLU A 226 -4.32 5.70 20.48
CA GLU A 226 -5.38 4.70 20.52
C GLU A 226 -5.41 3.89 19.23
N GLU A 227 -5.39 4.53 18.06
CA GLU A 227 -5.34 3.83 16.78
C GLU A 227 -4.06 3.01 16.60
N LYS A 228 -2.90 3.55 16.98
CA LYS A 228 -1.64 2.77 16.99
C LYS A 228 -1.74 1.53 17.87
N ALA A 229 -2.41 1.64 19.02
CA ALA A 229 -2.62 0.52 19.94
C ALA A 229 -3.67 -0.49 19.47
N ILE A 230 -4.70 -0.03 18.75
CA ILE A 230 -5.72 -0.89 18.14
C ILE A 230 -5.11 -1.70 17.00
N GLN A 231 -4.36 -1.04 16.13
CA GLN A 231 -3.78 -1.65 14.94
C GLN A 231 -2.67 -2.66 15.28
N ASP A 232 -1.89 -2.42 16.35
CA ASP A 232 -0.83 -3.30 16.85
C ASP A 232 0.08 -3.86 15.72
N GLU A 233 0.68 -2.95 14.93
CA GLU A 233 1.55 -3.30 13.81
C GLU A 233 2.69 -4.25 14.23
N GLU A 234 3.20 -4.08 15.45
CA GLU A 234 4.20 -4.97 16.04
C GLU A 234 3.64 -6.38 16.25
N GLY A 235 2.45 -6.51 16.82
CA GLY A 235 1.78 -7.79 17.02
C GLY A 235 1.49 -8.48 15.69
N ALA A 236 1.05 -7.74 14.67
CA ALA A 236 0.77 -8.26 13.34
C ALA A 236 1.97 -9.00 12.71
N VAL A 237 3.20 -8.53 12.95
CA VAL A 237 4.44 -9.23 12.56
C VAL A 237 4.88 -10.20 13.64
N GLY A 238 5.05 -9.72 14.86
CA GLY A 238 5.71 -10.38 15.97
C GLY A 238 4.97 -11.62 16.46
N LEU A 239 3.69 -11.49 16.79
CA LEU A 239 2.89 -12.63 17.25
C LEU A 239 2.73 -13.67 16.14
N PHE A 240 2.49 -13.22 14.90
CA PHE A 240 2.37 -14.11 13.75
C PHE A 240 3.66 -14.92 13.55
N MET A 241 4.81 -14.25 13.50
CA MET A 241 6.09 -14.93 13.28
C MET A 241 6.47 -15.84 14.45
N GLN A 242 6.12 -15.48 15.69
CA GLN A 242 6.40 -16.35 16.85
C GLN A 242 5.66 -17.69 16.74
N VAL A 243 4.39 -17.65 16.33
CA VAL A 243 3.60 -18.86 16.08
C VAL A 243 4.16 -19.62 14.87
N ARG A 244 4.41 -18.93 13.76
CA ARG A 244 4.86 -19.53 12.50
C ARG A 244 6.20 -20.24 12.62
N LEU A 245 7.13 -19.69 13.40
CA LEU A 245 8.51 -20.18 13.54
C LEU A 245 8.71 -21.17 14.70
N LYS A 246 7.64 -21.56 15.42
CA LYS A 246 7.62 -22.65 16.40
C LYS A 246 8.81 -22.61 17.38
N GLY A 247 9.00 -21.46 18.02
CA GLY A 247 10.06 -21.22 19.02
C GLY A 247 11.44 -20.87 18.43
N GLY A 248 11.55 -20.63 17.12
CA GLY A 248 12.75 -20.06 16.51
C GLY A 248 12.80 -18.53 16.54
N PHE A 249 11.73 -17.89 17.00
CA PHE A 249 11.64 -16.47 17.29
C PHE A 249 10.85 -16.28 18.58
N VAL A 250 11.32 -15.38 19.45
CA VAL A 250 10.63 -14.94 20.66
C VAL A 250 10.29 -13.47 20.49
N PHE A 251 9.01 -13.18 20.29
CA PHE A 251 8.50 -11.83 20.21
C PHE A 251 8.46 -11.19 21.59
N ARG A 252 8.95 -9.96 21.67
CA ARG A 252 8.88 -9.10 22.84
C ARG A 252 8.25 -7.78 22.41
N PRO A 253 6.98 -7.51 22.74
CA PRO A 253 6.34 -6.27 22.37
C PRO A 253 7.07 -5.10 23.00
N SER A 254 7.16 -3.98 22.28
CA SER A 254 7.69 -2.74 22.83
C SER A 254 6.65 -2.05 23.73
N ASP A 255 7.10 -1.05 24.49
CA ASP A 255 6.22 -0.21 25.29
C ASP A 255 5.54 0.90 24.46
N ARG A 256 5.80 0.99 23.15
CA ARG A 256 5.39 2.12 22.28
C ARG A 256 3.87 2.24 22.09
N TYR A 257 3.13 1.13 22.12
CA TYR A 257 1.70 1.09 21.73
C TYR A 257 0.80 0.54 22.83
N LYS A 258 1.20 0.70 24.10
CA LYS A 258 0.36 0.29 25.22
C LYS A 258 -0.85 1.23 25.31
N LYS A 259 -2.07 0.66 25.31
CA LYS A 259 -3.27 1.41 25.67
C LYS A 259 -3.06 2.09 27.02
N SER A 260 -3.35 3.37 27.10
CA SER A 260 -3.29 4.09 28.37
C SER A 260 -4.24 3.43 29.37
N ALA A 261 -3.83 3.31 30.63
CA ALA A 261 -4.65 2.68 31.69
C ALA A 261 -5.94 3.46 32.01
N GLN A 262 -6.21 4.56 31.30
CA GLN A 262 -7.42 5.38 31.44
C GLN A 262 -8.57 4.91 30.53
N CYS A 263 -8.35 3.94 29.63
CA CYS A 263 -9.37 3.41 28.72
C CYS A 263 -9.89 2.03 29.16
N VAL A 264 -10.07 1.82 30.47
CA VAL A 264 -10.81 0.69 31.04
C VAL A 264 -11.98 1.26 31.85
N GLU A 265 -13.07 1.60 31.17
CA GLU A 265 -14.43 1.67 31.75
C GLU A 265 -15.38 0.82 30.93
#